data_AF-A0A957EQN2-F1
#
_entry.id   AF-A0A957EQN2-F1
#
_cell.length_a   1.000
_cell.length_b   1.000
_cell.length_c   1.000
_cell.angle_alpha   90.00
_cell.angle_beta   90.00
_cell.angle_gamma   90.00
#
_symmetry.space_group_name_H-M   'P 1'
#
loop_
_entity.id
_entity.type
_entity.pdbx_description
1 polymer ?
#
loop_
_entity_poly.entity_id
_entity_poly.type
_entity_poly.pdbx_seq_one_letter_code
_entity_poly.pdbx_strand_id
1 'polypeptide(L)'
;MSKIKQIQALVRYGLYYLTEHADDEAMEDDLTVYDVEHGLLNGKIRRTWPKDDKFEVIGIALDGRPIGVVCRITDGNKVRVITVYEDKL
;
A
#
# COMPACT_ATOMS: atom_id res chain seq x y z
N MET A 1 -0.04 11.65 -15.21
CA MET A 1 0.35 10.34 -14.65
C MET A 1 -0.81 9.83 -13.79
N SER A 2 -1.18 8.54 -13.87
CA SER A 2 -2.27 8.01 -13.02
C SER A 2 -1.84 7.95 -11.55
N LYS A 3 -2.80 7.96 -10.61
CA LYS A 3 -2.51 7.91 -9.17
C LYS A 3 -1.70 6.67 -8.78
N ILE A 4 -2.02 5.51 -9.35
CA ILE A 4 -1.22 4.29 -9.15
C ILE A 4 0.23 4.45 -9.62
N LYS A 5 0.47 5.11 -10.77
CA LYS A 5 1.84 5.35 -11.24
C LYS A 5 2.60 6.32 -10.34
N GLN A 6 1.92 7.30 -9.74
CA GLN A 6 2.50 8.20 -8.75
C GLN A 6 2.87 7.46 -7.46
N ILE A 7 1.97 6.61 -6.93
CA ILE A 7 2.22 5.74 -5.77
C ILE A 7 3.44 4.87 -6.03
N GLN A 8 3.44 4.14 -7.16
CA GLN A 8 4.55 3.26 -7.54
C GLN A 8 5.87 4.02 -7.69
N ALA A 9 5.86 5.25 -8.22
CA ALA A 9 7.06 6.07 -8.32
C ALA A 9 7.61 6.44 -6.93
N LEU A 10 6.76 6.95 -6.03
CA LEU A 10 7.13 7.28 -4.65
C LEU A 10 7.73 6.07 -3.92
N VAL A 11 7.09 4.90 -4.01
CA VAL A 11 7.61 3.67 -3.38
C VAL A 11 8.98 3.29 -3.94
N ARG A 12 9.20 3.34 -5.26
CA ARG A 12 10.53 3.09 -5.87
C ARG A 12 11.62 4.03 -5.37
N TYR A 13 11.26 5.26 -4.98
CA TYR A 13 12.19 6.24 -4.41
C TYR A 13 12.32 6.14 -2.88
N GLY A 14 11.70 5.15 -2.23
CA GLY A 14 11.69 5.03 -0.77
C GLY A 14 10.89 6.14 -0.07
N LEU A 15 10.03 6.85 -0.80
CA LEU A 15 9.22 7.96 -0.29
C LEU A 15 7.88 7.44 0.24
N TYR A 16 7.94 6.57 1.24
CA TYR A 16 6.77 6.04 1.92
C TYR A 16 7.06 5.78 3.39
N TYR A 17 6.00 5.56 4.17
CA TYR A 17 6.09 5.06 5.54
C TYR A 17 4.80 4.35 5.93
N LEU A 18 4.91 3.43 6.88
CA LEU A 18 3.78 2.79 7.53
C LEU A 18 3.40 3.58 8.78
N THR A 19 2.11 3.69 9.07
CA THR A 19 1.65 4.04 10.41
C THR A 19 1.85 2.86 11.35
N GLU A 20 1.96 3.12 12.66
CA GLU A 20 2.01 2.07 13.69
C GLU A 20 0.91 1.02 13.50
N HIS A 21 -0.34 1.46 13.33
CA HIS A 21 -1.48 0.58 13.02
C HIS A 21 -1.28 -0.30 11.77
N ALA A 22 -0.61 0.22 10.73
CA ALA A 22 -0.39 -0.56 9.51
C ALA A 22 0.75 -1.57 9.67
N ASP A 23 1.71 -1.27 10.55
CA ASP A 23 2.79 -2.16 10.92
C ASP A 23 2.24 -3.32 11.78
N ASP A 24 1.41 -3.00 12.78
CA ASP A 24 0.74 -3.99 13.64
C ASP A 24 -0.13 -4.96 12.82
N GLU A 25 -0.99 -4.45 11.93
CA GLU A 25 -1.85 -5.30 11.10
C GLU A 25 -1.05 -6.14 10.08
N ALA A 26 0.02 -5.57 9.50
CA ALA A 26 0.90 -6.35 8.64
C ALA A 26 1.54 -7.51 9.41
N MET A 27 2.00 -7.26 10.65
CA MET A 27 2.56 -8.30 11.51
C MET A 27 1.53 -9.37 11.89
N GLU A 28 0.28 -8.99 12.16
CA GLU A 28 -0.80 -9.96 12.46
C GLU A 28 -1.07 -10.93 11.30
N ASP A 29 -0.88 -10.50 10.05
CA ASP A 29 -1.07 -11.30 8.84
C ASP A 29 0.24 -11.92 8.29
N ASP A 30 1.34 -11.90 9.06
CA ASP A 30 2.68 -12.37 8.63
C ASP A 30 3.16 -11.69 7.32
N LEU A 31 2.90 -10.39 7.16
CA LEU A 31 3.32 -9.56 6.04
C LEU A 31 4.46 -8.65 6.45
N THR A 32 5.54 -8.64 5.68
CA THR A 32 6.70 -7.77 5.90
C THR A 32 6.55 -6.45 5.14
N VAL A 33 7.40 -5.47 5.47
CA VAL A 33 7.50 -4.23 4.67
C VAL A 33 7.81 -4.51 3.18
N TYR A 34 8.55 -5.59 2.88
CA TYR A 34 8.87 -5.95 1.50
C TYR A 34 7.64 -6.50 0.75
N ASP A 35 6.72 -7.15 1.45
CA ASP A 35 5.43 -7.58 0.89
C ASP A 35 4.55 -6.38 0.55
N VAL A 36 4.53 -5.38 1.45
CA VAL A 36 3.82 -4.11 1.21
C VAL A 36 4.40 -3.36 0.02
N GLU A 37 5.73 -3.25 -0.08
CA GLU A 37 6.40 -2.65 -1.23
C GLU A 37 6.06 -3.39 -2.52
N HIS A 38 6.21 -4.71 -2.53
CA HIS A 38 5.95 -5.54 -3.71
C HIS A 38 4.48 -5.43 -4.16
N GLY A 39 3.54 -5.46 -3.20
CA GLY A 39 2.12 -5.27 -3.42
C GLY A 39 1.80 -3.90 -4.03
N LEU A 40 2.38 -2.82 -3.50
CA LEU A 40 2.18 -1.46 -4.04
C LEU A 40 2.81 -1.28 -5.43
N LEU A 41 3.99 -1.86 -5.67
CA LEU A 41 4.75 -1.70 -6.91
C LEU A 41 4.12 -2.41 -8.11
N ASN A 42 3.49 -3.56 -7.87
CA ASN A 42 2.91 -4.42 -8.91
C ASN A 42 1.38 -4.43 -8.91
N GLY A 43 0.76 -3.86 -7.88
CA GLY A 43 -0.68 -3.85 -7.69
C GLY A 43 -1.45 -2.84 -8.55
N LYS A 44 -2.77 -2.88 -8.39
CA LYS A 44 -3.73 -1.99 -9.04
C LYS A 44 -4.67 -1.39 -8.00
N ILE A 45 -5.15 -0.18 -8.27
CA ILE A 45 -6.16 0.44 -7.41
C ILE A 45 -7.48 -0.33 -7.59
N ARG A 46 -7.98 -0.94 -6.51
CA ARG A 46 -9.31 -1.57 -6.46
C ARG A 46 -10.38 -0.58 -6.04
N ARG A 47 -10.09 0.26 -5.04
CA ARG A 47 -11.05 1.22 -4.49
C ARG A 47 -10.41 2.58 -4.25
N THR A 48 -11.22 3.64 -4.35
CA THR A 48 -10.82 5.01 -4.05
C THR A 48 -11.83 5.68 -3.13
N TRP A 49 -11.37 6.48 -2.18
CA TRP A 49 -12.19 7.36 -1.35
C TRP A 49 -11.77 8.82 -1.58
N PRO A 50 -12.38 9.52 -2.55
CA PRO A 50 -11.94 10.87 -2.95
C PRO A 50 -12.03 11.91 -1.84
N LYS A 51 -12.95 11.77 -0.88
CA LYS A 51 -13.08 12.70 0.24
C LYS A 51 -11.91 12.63 1.23
N ASP A 52 -11.25 11.49 1.30
CA ASP A 52 -10.18 11.21 2.25
C ASP A 52 -8.79 11.12 1.59
N ASP A 53 -8.75 11.29 0.26
CA ASP A 53 -7.59 11.05 -0.60
C ASP A 53 -6.96 9.65 -0.43
N LYS A 54 -7.79 8.64 -0.13
CA LYS A 54 -7.34 7.26 0.09
C LYS A 54 -7.52 6.39 -1.15
N PHE A 55 -6.60 5.44 -1.30
CA PHE A 55 -6.58 4.42 -2.34
C PHE A 55 -6.37 3.06 -1.68
N GLU A 56 -7.12 2.06 -2.14
CA GLU A 56 -6.86 0.66 -1.87
C GLU A 56 -6.14 0.07 -3.07
N VAL A 57 -4.93 -0.42 -2.84
CA VAL A 57 -4.12 -1.12 -3.85
C VAL A 57 -4.12 -2.59 -3.52
N ILE A 58 -4.53 -3.41 -4.50
CA ILE A 58 -4.44 -4.86 -4.41
C ILE A 58 -3.27 -5.33 -5.25
N GLY A 59 -2.41 -6.11 -4.61
CA GLY A 59 -1.22 -6.68 -5.21
C GLY A 59 -1.01 -8.12 -4.73
N ILE A 60 0.23 -8.57 -4.85
CA ILE A 60 0.66 -9.90 -4.44
C ILE A 60 1.88 -9.71 -3.53
N ALA A 61 1.89 -10.37 -2.39
CA ALA A 61 3.04 -10.46 -1.49
C ALA A 61 4.18 -11.27 -2.13
N LEU A 62 5.36 -11.28 -1.53
CA LEU A 62 6.52 -12.00 -2.08
C LEU A 62 6.32 -13.52 -2.08
N ASP A 63 5.51 -14.03 -1.15
CA ASP A 63 5.16 -15.45 -1.06
C ASP A 63 3.98 -15.88 -1.94
N GLY A 64 3.40 -14.94 -2.71
CA GLY A 64 2.30 -15.19 -3.62
C GLY A 64 0.90 -14.99 -3.04
N ARG A 65 0.76 -14.70 -1.74
CA ARG A 65 -0.55 -14.36 -1.15
C ARG A 65 -1.07 -13.01 -1.68
N PRO A 66 -2.38 -12.85 -1.90
CA PRO A 66 -2.94 -11.54 -2.23
C PRO A 66 -2.84 -10.59 -1.03
N ILE A 67 -2.51 -9.33 -1.29
CA ILE A 67 -2.33 -8.30 -0.27
C ILE A 67 -3.14 -7.05 -0.62
N GLY A 68 -3.81 -6.49 0.37
CA GLY A 68 -4.47 -5.20 0.31
C GLY A 68 -3.70 -4.14 1.10
N VAL A 69 -3.49 -2.99 0.47
CA VAL A 69 -2.81 -1.85 1.09
C VAL A 69 -3.66 -0.60 0.92
N VAL A 70 -4.15 -0.02 2.03
CA VAL A 70 -4.82 1.28 2.00
C VAL A 70 -3.79 2.37 2.28
N CYS A 71 -3.67 3.31 1.37
CA CYS A 71 -2.70 4.38 1.47
C CYS A 71 -3.24 5.72 0.95
N ARG A 72 -2.49 6.79 1.20
CA ARG A 72 -2.69 8.10 0.57
C ARG A 72 -1.36 8.75 0.21
N ILE A 73 -1.38 9.70 -0.72
CA ILE A 73 -0.24 10.56 -0.99
C ILE A 73 -0.37 11.80 -0.12
N THR A 74 0.63 12.10 0.70
CA THR A 74 0.65 13.30 1.55
C THR A 74 1.10 14.53 0.76
N ASP A 75 0.82 15.73 1.25
CA ASP A 75 1.32 17.00 0.68
C ASP A 75 2.87 17.03 0.53
N GLY A 76 3.59 16.32 1.41
CA GLY A 76 5.04 16.14 1.33
C GLY A 76 5.53 15.11 0.30
N ASN A 77 4.69 14.69 -0.65
CA ASN A 77 4.99 13.68 -1.68
C ASN A 77 5.54 12.35 -1.12
N LYS A 78 4.91 11.84 -0.06
CA LYS A 78 5.16 10.49 0.47
C LYS A 78 3.88 9.66 0.39
N VAL A 79 4.02 8.35 0.23
CA VAL A 79 2.93 7.40 0.44
C VAL A 79 2.82 7.10 1.94
N ARG A 80 1.72 7.51 2.57
CA ARG A 80 1.37 7.07 3.92
C ARG A 80 0.53 5.81 3.80
N VAL A 81 1.07 4.67 4.24
CA VAL A 81 0.31 3.43 4.38
C VAL A 81 -0.46 3.50 5.69
N ILE A 82 -1.77 3.21 5.64
CA ILE A 82 -2.73 3.42 6.73
C ILE A 82 -3.15 2.08 7.36
N THR A 83 -3.33 1.05 6.54
CA THR A 83 -3.67 -0.32 6.94
C THR A 83 -3.17 -1.28 5.85
N VAL A 84 -2.81 -2.49 6.23
CA VAL A 84 -2.35 -3.59 5.39
C VAL A 84 -3.08 -4.86 5.83
N TYR A 85 -3.47 -5.71 4.90
CA TYR A 85 -4.12 -6.98 5.21
C TYR A 85 -3.90 -8.03 4.12
N GLU A 86 -3.97 -9.32 4.46
CA GLU A 86 -4.10 -10.42 3.51
C GLU A 86 -5.48 -10.35 2.82
N ASP A 87 -5.50 -10.19 1.49
CA ASP A 87 -6.73 -10.05 0.73
C ASP A 87 -7.32 -11.43 0.41
N LYS A 88 -8.35 -11.84 1.15
CA LYS A 88 -8.99 -13.17 1.02
C LYS A 88 -10.08 -13.25 -0.05
N LEU A 89 -10.11 -12.28 -0.97
CA LEU A 89 -11.16 -12.08 -1.99
C LEU A 89 -10.83 -12.73 -3.33
#